data_AF-A0A8X8GX05-F1
#
_entry.id   AF-A0A8X8GX05-F1
#
_cell.length_a   1.000
_cell.length_b   1.000
_cell.length_c   1.000
_cell.angle_alpha   90.00
_cell.angle_beta   90.00
_cell.angle_gamma   90.00
#
_symmetry.space_group_name_H-M   'P 1'
#
loop_
_entity.id
_entity.type
_entity.pdbx_description
1 polymer ?
#
loop_
_entity_poly.entity_id
_entity_poly.type
_entity_poly.pdbx_seq_one_letter_code
_entity_poly.pdbx_strand_id
1 'polypeptide(L)'
;MLLYLINKSVKLLAVRQSRLVYPDHRPCAGRNNKKGRGKHALNAGPTAIALFSLVLQGATCPAFAQTGHAEPVCIELGSADTAPLEARVGPADPEVIAMFAGTGASNIATHDLTMSEEERIRLAFARLPRLHREVLQRHLNRISFLSLTSGAGSALTRKLDSDDATPRFDITFRASLLDEDLTTFLNTKEARLFHDDGSGVNIAFDAGESDALTYVLFHEATHIVDQVAGLTDEATDPLRAGIWTDLRSLAEPYSSAPYARTIFRSQPPIPLSRAPKIYRSLQMSPFVSLYATAAMGEDVAELFAWHQLWSRFGQGLTLTIGNREGQTLFRYQPLEIPGVQARFAEVQALVERYDQTCGPA
;
A
#
# COMPACT_ATOMS: atom_id res chain seq x y z
N MET A 1 -11.78 14.74 -5.75
CA MET A 1 -12.75 14.51 -6.84
C MET A 1 -12.43 13.29 -7.72
N LEU A 2 -11.17 12.80 -7.73
CA LEU A 2 -10.78 11.50 -8.31
C LEU A 2 -11.41 10.26 -7.65
N LEU A 3 -11.73 10.37 -6.36
CA LEU A 3 -12.44 9.33 -5.58
C LEU A 3 -13.93 9.21 -5.93
N TYR A 4 -14.47 10.04 -6.83
CA TYR A 4 -15.89 10.05 -7.17
C TYR A 4 -16.30 8.88 -8.09
N LEU A 5 -15.36 8.32 -8.87
CA LEU A 5 -15.65 7.19 -9.76
C LEU A 5 -15.65 5.84 -9.05
N ILE A 6 -14.81 5.65 -8.01
CA ILE A 6 -14.89 4.46 -7.13
C ILE A 6 -16.20 4.49 -6.28
N ASN A 7 -16.77 5.67 -6.06
CA ASN A 7 -17.96 5.86 -5.19
C ASN A 7 -19.28 5.39 -5.83
N LYS A 8 -19.35 5.21 -7.16
CA LYS A 8 -20.57 4.70 -7.82
C LYS A 8 -20.69 3.18 -7.77
N SER A 9 -19.58 2.45 -7.90
CA SER A 9 -19.60 0.99 -7.88
C SER A 9 -19.87 0.42 -6.47
N VAL A 10 -19.38 1.08 -5.41
CA VAL A 10 -19.61 0.64 -4.02
C VAL A 10 -21.03 0.94 -3.51
N LYS A 11 -21.69 1.99 -4.02
CA LYS A 11 -23.07 2.33 -3.63
C LYS A 11 -24.11 1.32 -4.14
N LEU A 12 -23.83 0.58 -5.20
CA LEU A 12 -24.72 -0.48 -5.70
C LEU A 12 -24.61 -1.78 -4.90
N LEU A 13 -23.46 -2.06 -4.28
CA LEU A 13 -23.25 -3.24 -3.42
C LEU A 13 -23.86 -3.09 -2.02
N ALA A 14 -23.93 -1.88 -1.47
CA ALA A 14 -24.46 -1.64 -0.12
C ALA A 14 -25.99 -1.72 0.01
N VAL A 15 -26.75 -1.74 -1.10
CA VAL A 15 -28.23 -1.72 -1.06
C VAL A 15 -28.84 -3.14 -0.99
N ARG A 16 -28.05 -4.22 -1.11
CA ARG A 16 -28.58 -5.60 -1.15
C ARG A 16 -28.29 -6.48 0.07
N GLN A 17 -27.61 -6.00 1.11
CA GLN A 17 -27.38 -6.75 2.35
C GLN A 17 -28.16 -6.19 3.56
N SER A 18 -29.47 -6.04 3.43
CA SER A 18 -30.33 -5.70 4.57
C SER A 18 -31.45 -6.73 4.70
N ARG A 19 -31.15 -7.85 5.37
CA ARG A 19 -32.08 -8.68 6.17
C ARG A 19 -31.34 -9.90 6.72
N LEU A 20 -30.60 -9.69 7.79
CA LEU A 20 -30.34 -10.74 8.78
C LEU A 20 -30.60 -10.12 10.15
N VAL A 21 -31.70 -10.56 10.75
CA VAL A 21 -32.15 -10.23 12.10
C VAL A 21 -31.24 -11.00 13.06
N TYR A 22 -30.53 -10.30 13.94
CA TYR A 22 -29.92 -10.88 15.14
C TYR A 22 -30.51 -10.20 16.39
N PRO A 23 -30.70 -10.93 17.49
CA PRO A 23 -31.46 -10.45 18.64
C PRO A 23 -30.64 -9.58 19.60
N ASP A 24 -31.42 -8.81 20.32
CA ASP A 24 -31.13 -7.70 21.21
C ASP A 24 -30.30 -8.12 22.45
N HIS A 25 -29.04 -7.65 22.55
CA HIS A 25 -28.26 -7.72 23.79
C HIS A 25 -28.24 -6.36 24.48
N ARG A 26 -29.03 -6.26 25.56
CA ARG A 26 -29.07 -5.11 26.47
C ARG A 26 -27.74 -4.93 27.21
N PRO A 27 -27.26 -3.69 27.42
CA PRO A 27 -26.12 -3.44 28.29
C PRO A 27 -26.53 -3.38 29.77
N CYS A 28 -25.74 -4.04 30.63
CA CYS A 28 -25.82 -3.94 32.08
C CYS A 28 -25.32 -2.56 32.54
N ALA A 29 -26.21 -1.79 33.17
CA ALA A 29 -25.89 -0.57 33.90
C ALA A 29 -25.32 -0.91 35.29
N GLY A 30 -24.07 -0.53 35.55
CA GLY A 30 -23.42 -0.60 36.87
C GLY A 30 -23.31 0.79 37.50
N ARG A 31 -23.89 0.93 38.69
CA ARG A 31 -24.08 2.16 39.48
C ARG A 31 -22.78 2.85 39.92
N ASN A 32 -22.88 4.19 39.93
CA ASN A 32 -22.10 5.11 40.75
C ASN A 32 -22.07 4.71 42.24
N ASN A 33 -20.92 4.87 42.89
CA ASN A 33 -20.91 5.23 44.31
C ASN A 33 -19.83 6.27 44.65
N LYS A 34 -20.20 7.12 45.60
CA LYS A 34 -19.62 8.42 45.96
C LYS A 34 -18.69 8.30 47.18
N LYS A 35 -17.80 9.31 47.30
CA LYS A 35 -17.19 9.92 48.51
C LYS A 35 -15.90 9.31 49.10
N GLY A 36 -14.94 10.22 49.31
CA GLY A 36 -13.87 10.10 50.32
C GLY A 36 -12.85 11.24 50.24
N ARG A 37 -13.07 12.32 51.01
CA ARG A 37 -12.10 13.42 51.25
C ARG A 37 -11.03 12.96 52.25
N GLY A 38 -9.78 13.38 52.06
CA GLY A 38 -8.75 13.38 53.11
C GLY A 38 -7.53 14.22 52.72
N LYS A 39 -7.29 15.32 53.43
CA LYS A 39 -6.07 16.15 53.38
C LYS A 39 -5.09 15.65 54.46
N HIS A 40 -3.77 15.73 54.24
CA HIS A 40 -2.67 16.06 55.19
C HIS A 40 -1.36 16.06 54.38
N ALA A 41 -0.66 17.18 54.19
CA ALA A 41 0.28 17.89 55.08
C ALA A 41 1.71 17.29 55.11
N LEU A 42 2.67 18.19 54.87
CA LEU A 42 4.13 18.07 54.77
C LEU A 42 4.82 17.30 55.92
N ASN A 43 5.96 16.67 55.61
CA ASN A 43 7.18 16.79 56.43
C ASN A 43 8.44 16.34 55.68
N ALA A 44 9.51 17.12 55.86
CA ALA A 44 10.88 16.87 55.42
C ALA A 44 11.72 16.34 56.59
N GLY A 45 12.70 15.47 56.32
CA GLY A 45 13.72 15.03 57.28
C GLY A 45 14.46 13.76 56.85
N PRO A 46 15.72 13.55 57.27
CA PRO A 46 16.78 13.15 56.33
C PRO A 46 17.32 11.71 56.50
N THR A 47 18.12 11.32 55.50
CA THR A 47 19.20 10.30 55.56
C THR A 47 18.83 8.81 55.58
N ALA A 48 19.02 8.14 54.43
CA ALA A 48 19.55 6.77 54.37
C ALA A 48 20.06 6.50 52.93
N ILE A 49 21.37 6.37 52.76
CA ILE A 49 21.98 5.85 51.53
C ILE A 49 21.79 4.33 51.59
N ALA A 50 20.80 3.83 50.86
CA ALA A 50 20.62 2.40 50.58
C ALA A 50 21.25 2.09 49.23
N LEU A 51 22.32 1.30 49.23
CA LEU A 51 22.86 0.65 48.03
C LEU A 51 21.80 -0.34 47.52
N PHE A 52 20.99 0.11 46.56
CA PHE A 52 20.13 -0.76 45.78
C PHE A 52 20.96 -1.39 44.66
N SER A 53 21.29 -2.68 44.80
CA SER A 53 21.72 -3.50 43.68
C SER A 53 20.58 -3.54 42.66
N LEU A 54 20.74 -2.79 41.58
CA LEU A 54 19.84 -2.81 40.43
C LEU A 54 20.04 -4.15 39.72
N VAL A 55 19.21 -5.14 40.08
CA VAL A 55 19.04 -6.35 39.28
C VAL A 55 18.40 -5.89 37.97
N LEU A 56 19.17 -5.93 36.87
CA LEU A 56 18.64 -5.86 35.52
C LEU A 56 17.72 -7.07 35.34
N GLN A 57 16.44 -6.89 35.62
CA GLN A 57 15.40 -7.72 35.03
C GLN A 57 15.44 -7.39 33.54
N GLY A 58 16.07 -8.28 32.77
CA GLY A 58 15.94 -8.27 31.32
C GLY A 58 14.46 -8.26 31.01
N ALA A 59 13.98 -7.16 30.43
CA ALA A 59 12.69 -7.12 29.80
C ALA A 59 12.75 -8.16 28.68
N THR A 60 12.22 -9.34 28.93
CA THR A 60 11.91 -10.29 27.88
C THR A 60 10.96 -9.56 26.95
N CYS A 61 11.42 -9.24 25.73
CA CYS A 61 10.53 -8.86 24.65
C CYS A 61 9.37 -9.86 24.66
N PRO A 62 8.11 -9.40 24.60
CA PRO A 62 7.02 -10.33 24.36
C PRO A 62 7.38 -11.08 23.08
N ALA A 63 7.52 -12.39 23.19
CA ALA A 63 7.54 -13.24 22.02
C ALA A 63 6.26 -12.91 21.25
N PHE A 64 6.40 -12.34 20.06
CA PHE A 64 5.28 -12.23 19.14
C PHE A 64 4.75 -13.65 18.97
N ALA A 65 3.57 -13.90 19.53
CA ALA A 65 2.84 -15.12 19.28
C ALA A 65 2.73 -15.26 17.76
N GLN A 66 3.08 -16.42 17.23
CA GLN A 66 2.88 -16.75 15.83
C GLN A 66 1.40 -16.48 15.51
N THR A 67 1.12 -15.35 14.87
CA THR A 67 -0.19 -15.05 14.32
C THR A 67 -0.39 -16.02 13.19
N GLY A 68 -1.30 -16.98 13.39
CA GLY A 68 -1.63 -17.98 12.39
C GLY A 68 -2.27 -17.30 11.19
N HIS A 69 -1.47 -17.04 10.17
CA HIS A 69 -2.00 -16.90 8.82
C HIS A 69 -2.72 -18.21 8.47
N ALA A 70 -3.87 -18.12 7.82
CA ALA A 70 -4.48 -19.31 7.23
C ALA A 70 -3.47 -19.96 6.26
N GLU A 71 -3.45 -21.29 6.20
CA GLU A 71 -2.62 -22.01 5.23
C GLU A 71 -2.95 -21.50 3.82
N PRO A 72 -1.94 -21.14 2.99
CA PRO A 72 -2.19 -20.62 1.66
C PRO A 72 -2.90 -21.69 0.83
N VAL A 73 -4.03 -21.30 0.23
CA VAL A 73 -4.73 -22.16 -0.73
C VAL A 73 -4.02 -22.04 -2.07
N CYS A 74 -3.51 -23.16 -2.59
CA CYS A 74 -2.84 -23.18 -3.89
C CYS A 74 -3.81 -22.83 -5.01
N ILE A 75 -3.35 -21.99 -5.93
CA ILE A 75 -4.11 -21.66 -7.13
C ILE A 75 -4.00 -22.81 -8.11
N GLU A 76 -5.07 -23.60 -8.23
CA GLU A 76 -5.15 -24.63 -9.26
C GLU A 76 -5.24 -23.95 -10.64
N LEU A 77 -4.37 -24.30 -11.58
CA LEU A 77 -4.43 -23.78 -12.95
C LEU A 77 -5.18 -24.79 -13.84
N GLY A 78 -6.24 -24.34 -14.50
CA GLY A 78 -6.94 -25.11 -15.53
C GLY A 78 -6.24 -25.04 -16.89
N SER A 79 -6.68 -25.86 -17.84
CA SER A 79 -6.10 -25.87 -19.20
C SER A 79 -6.26 -24.54 -19.96
N ALA A 80 -7.23 -23.71 -19.60
CA ALA A 80 -7.39 -22.36 -20.15
C ALA A 80 -6.41 -21.34 -19.53
N ASP A 81 -5.84 -21.66 -18.36
CA ASP A 81 -4.96 -20.78 -17.60
C ASP A 81 -3.48 -20.93 -18.02
N THR A 82 -3.19 -21.85 -18.93
CA THR A 82 -1.82 -22.11 -19.43
C THR A 82 -1.38 -21.13 -20.52
N ALA A 83 -2.28 -20.28 -21.02
CA ALA A 83 -1.92 -19.24 -21.97
C ALA A 83 -0.95 -18.23 -21.31
N PRO A 84 0.12 -17.82 -21.99
CA PRO A 84 1.04 -16.82 -21.48
C PRO A 84 0.32 -15.52 -21.09
N LEU A 85 0.81 -14.81 -20.07
CA LEU A 85 0.21 -13.55 -19.62
C LEU A 85 0.25 -12.48 -20.71
N GLU A 86 1.31 -12.46 -21.52
CA GLU A 86 1.44 -11.55 -22.67
C GLU A 86 0.34 -11.75 -23.73
N ALA A 87 -0.25 -12.95 -23.83
CA ALA A 87 -1.37 -13.20 -24.73
C ALA A 87 -2.66 -12.49 -24.29
N ARG A 88 -2.69 -11.90 -23.09
CA ARG A 88 -3.81 -11.11 -22.55
C ARG A 88 -3.68 -9.63 -22.83
N VAL A 89 -2.62 -9.21 -23.51
CA VAL A 89 -2.49 -7.82 -23.96
C VAL A 89 -3.52 -7.56 -25.06
N GLY A 90 -4.28 -6.49 -24.91
CA GLY A 90 -5.29 -6.09 -25.87
C GLY A 90 -5.77 -4.65 -25.68
N PRO A 91 -6.75 -4.21 -26.49
CA PRO A 91 -7.28 -2.84 -26.42
C PRO A 91 -7.98 -2.59 -25.09
N ALA A 92 -7.83 -1.39 -24.54
CA ALA A 92 -8.49 -0.99 -23.29
C ALA A 92 -10.01 -1.00 -23.39
N ASP A 93 -10.69 -1.21 -22.26
CA ASP A 93 -12.14 -1.06 -22.19
C ASP A 93 -12.55 0.40 -22.43
N PRO A 94 -13.59 0.68 -23.22
CA PRO A 94 -14.16 2.02 -23.32
C PRO A 94 -14.54 2.62 -21.95
N GLU A 95 -15.00 1.82 -21.00
CA GLU A 95 -15.32 2.29 -19.66
C GLU A 95 -14.05 2.75 -18.91
N VAL A 96 -12.94 2.04 -19.09
CA VAL A 96 -11.66 2.42 -18.49
C VAL A 96 -11.14 3.74 -19.08
N ILE A 97 -11.28 3.95 -20.39
CA ILE A 97 -10.94 5.22 -21.03
C ILE A 97 -11.74 6.38 -20.39
N ALA A 98 -13.04 6.16 -20.11
CA ALA A 98 -13.86 7.14 -19.42
C ALA A 98 -13.41 7.38 -17.96
N MET A 99 -12.96 6.34 -17.26
CA MET A 99 -12.40 6.47 -15.92
C MET A 99 -11.13 7.33 -15.93
N PHE A 100 -10.20 7.08 -16.85
CA PHE A 100 -9.00 7.90 -17.01
C PHE A 100 -9.35 9.35 -17.37
N ALA A 101 -10.32 9.59 -18.25
CA ALA A 101 -10.79 10.95 -18.58
C ALA A 101 -11.30 11.68 -17.33
N GLY A 102 -12.04 10.98 -16.47
CA GLY A 102 -12.50 11.52 -15.18
C GLY A 102 -11.37 11.87 -14.20
N THR A 103 -10.15 11.41 -14.45
CA THR A 103 -8.96 11.79 -13.66
C THR A 103 -8.29 13.10 -14.11
N GLY A 104 -8.89 13.79 -15.08
CA GLY A 104 -8.28 14.95 -15.73
C GLY A 104 -7.29 14.56 -16.84
N ALA A 105 -7.34 13.30 -17.29
CA ALA A 105 -6.57 12.88 -18.44
C ALA A 105 -7.22 13.33 -19.76
N SER A 106 -6.37 13.69 -20.71
CA SER A 106 -6.77 14.16 -22.03
C SER A 106 -5.94 13.46 -23.12
N ASN A 107 -6.45 13.52 -24.35
CA ASN A 107 -5.87 12.83 -25.52
C ASN A 107 -5.66 11.33 -25.28
N ILE A 108 -6.65 10.68 -24.66
CA ILE A 108 -6.57 9.28 -24.29
C ILE A 108 -6.78 8.42 -25.54
N ALA A 109 -5.78 7.61 -25.87
CA ALA A 109 -5.84 6.67 -26.97
C ALA A 109 -5.28 5.31 -26.53
N THR A 110 -5.79 4.23 -27.11
CA THR A 110 -5.14 2.92 -27.02
C THR A 110 -3.72 3.04 -27.55
N HIS A 111 -2.78 2.43 -26.86
CA HIS A 111 -1.38 2.34 -27.28
C HIS A 111 -1.11 0.95 -27.82
N ASP A 112 -0.82 0.87 -29.12
CA ASP A 112 -0.37 -0.35 -29.76
C ASP A 112 1.11 -0.55 -29.43
N LEU A 113 1.45 -1.72 -28.87
CA LEU A 113 2.81 -2.00 -28.45
C LEU A 113 3.73 -2.25 -29.64
N THR A 114 4.94 -1.72 -29.53
CA THR A 114 6.08 -2.13 -30.34
C THR A 114 6.67 -3.45 -29.84
N MET A 115 7.41 -4.17 -30.69
CA MET A 115 8.11 -5.39 -30.29
C MET A 115 9.03 -5.19 -29.08
N SER A 116 9.69 -4.03 -28.97
CA SER A 116 10.54 -3.70 -27.81
C SER A 116 9.75 -3.51 -26.52
N GLU A 117 8.53 -2.97 -26.60
CA GLU A 117 7.66 -2.80 -25.44
C GLU A 117 7.04 -4.14 -25.01
N GLU A 118 6.63 -4.98 -25.97
CA GLU A 118 6.19 -6.35 -25.69
C GLU A 118 7.25 -7.14 -24.92
N GLU A 119 8.52 -7.03 -25.34
CA GLU A 119 9.64 -7.67 -24.65
C GLU A 119 9.82 -7.15 -23.22
N ARG A 120 9.70 -5.83 -23.00
CA ARG A 120 9.76 -5.24 -21.64
C ARG A 120 8.65 -5.78 -20.74
N ILE A 121 7.44 -5.92 -21.28
CA ILE A 121 6.29 -6.47 -20.55
C ILE A 121 6.53 -7.94 -20.21
N ARG A 122 7.03 -8.73 -21.16
CA ARG A 122 7.37 -10.14 -20.94
C ARG A 122 8.42 -10.28 -19.82
N LEU A 123 9.45 -9.44 -19.82
CA LEU A 123 10.46 -9.40 -18.76
C LEU A 123 9.87 -8.99 -17.41
N ALA A 124 8.96 -8.01 -17.37
CA ALA A 124 8.27 -7.60 -16.15
C ALA A 124 7.41 -8.74 -15.57
N PHE A 125 6.67 -9.49 -16.40
CA PHE A 125 5.92 -10.67 -15.94
C PHE A 125 6.82 -11.78 -15.42
N ALA A 126 7.97 -12.01 -16.06
CA ALA A 126 8.91 -13.03 -15.60
C ALA A 126 9.48 -12.74 -14.19
N ARG A 127 9.55 -11.45 -13.80
CA ARG A 127 10.02 -11.00 -12.49
C ARG A 127 9.02 -11.22 -11.36
N LEU A 128 7.72 -11.35 -11.66
CA LEU A 128 6.71 -11.58 -10.63
C LEU A 128 6.96 -12.89 -9.84
N PRO A 129 6.74 -12.89 -8.51
CA PRO A 129 6.68 -14.07 -7.67
C PRO A 129 5.66 -15.05 -8.22
N ARG A 130 5.86 -16.32 -7.86
CA ARG A 130 4.99 -17.39 -8.32
C ARG A 130 3.53 -17.13 -7.95
N LEU A 131 3.25 -16.77 -6.69
CA LEU A 131 1.92 -16.40 -6.22
C LEU A 131 1.24 -15.39 -7.17
N HIS A 132 1.90 -14.27 -7.45
CA HIS A 132 1.38 -13.25 -8.36
C HIS A 132 1.16 -13.80 -9.77
N ARG A 133 2.11 -14.56 -10.32
CA ARG A 133 1.97 -15.13 -11.68
C ARG A 133 0.80 -16.08 -11.78
N GLU A 134 0.64 -17.00 -10.83
CA GLU A 134 -0.45 -17.99 -10.84
C GLU A 134 -1.82 -17.33 -10.62
N VAL A 135 -1.90 -16.36 -9.71
CA VAL A 135 -3.10 -15.55 -9.54
C VAL A 135 -3.43 -14.81 -10.84
N LEU A 136 -2.48 -14.16 -11.48
CA LEU A 136 -2.71 -13.50 -12.77
C LEU A 136 -3.10 -14.50 -13.86
N GLN A 137 -2.47 -15.67 -13.94
CA GLN A 137 -2.81 -16.71 -14.92
C GLN A 137 -4.26 -17.17 -14.77
N ARG A 138 -4.79 -17.25 -13.56
CA ARG A 138 -6.20 -17.64 -13.38
C ARG A 138 -7.17 -16.48 -13.51
N HIS A 139 -6.82 -15.30 -12.99
CA HIS A 139 -7.78 -14.22 -12.74
C HIS A 139 -7.68 -13.05 -13.73
N LEU A 140 -6.54 -12.83 -14.37
CA LEU A 140 -6.37 -11.72 -15.31
C LEU A 140 -7.21 -11.99 -16.57
N ASN A 141 -8.04 -11.06 -16.96
CA ASN A 141 -8.76 -11.10 -18.23
C ASN A 141 -7.95 -10.37 -19.31
N ARG A 142 -7.48 -9.17 -19.00
CA ARG A 142 -6.80 -8.31 -19.97
C ARG A 142 -5.76 -7.41 -19.34
N ILE A 143 -4.72 -7.12 -20.12
CA ILE A 143 -3.80 -6.00 -19.91
C ILE A 143 -3.95 -5.04 -21.08
N SER A 144 -3.94 -3.74 -20.82
CA SER A 144 -4.02 -2.73 -21.88
C SER A 144 -3.16 -1.51 -21.57
N PHE A 145 -2.74 -0.79 -22.60
CA PHE A 145 -1.93 0.42 -22.47
C PHE A 145 -2.65 1.62 -23.07
N LEU A 146 -2.61 2.75 -22.38
CA LEU A 146 -3.19 4.01 -22.81
C LEU A 146 -2.14 5.10 -22.92
N SER A 147 -2.09 5.75 -24.08
CA SER A 147 -1.37 7.00 -24.29
C SER A 147 -2.22 8.17 -23.83
N LEU A 148 -1.65 9.09 -23.03
CA LEU A 148 -2.35 10.25 -22.46
C LEU A 148 -1.38 11.40 -22.15
N THR A 149 -1.83 12.65 -22.28
CA THR A 149 -0.97 13.85 -22.13
C THR A 149 -0.90 14.38 -20.68
N SER A 150 -1.97 14.26 -19.92
CA SER A 150 -2.07 14.67 -18.52
C SER A 150 -2.89 13.65 -17.76
N GLY A 151 -2.89 13.67 -16.42
CA GLY A 151 -3.77 12.80 -15.63
C GLY A 151 -3.19 12.37 -14.29
N ALA A 152 -4.08 12.12 -13.33
CA ALA A 152 -3.76 11.49 -12.07
C ALA A 152 -4.07 10.00 -12.17
N GLY A 153 -3.06 9.19 -12.50
CA GLY A 153 -3.20 7.75 -12.63
C GLY A 153 -2.06 7.19 -13.45
N SER A 154 -1.43 6.13 -12.94
CA SER A 154 -0.31 5.44 -13.58
C SER A 154 -0.76 4.09 -14.11
N ALA A 155 -1.64 3.42 -13.37
CA ALA A 155 -2.38 2.27 -13.81
C ALA A 155 -3.73 2.19 -13.09
N LEU A 156 -4.56 1.23 -13.50
CA LEU A 156 -5.85 0.92 -12.91
C LEU A 156 -6.08 -0.59 -12.97
N THR A 157 -6.29 -1.22 -11.81
CA THR A 157 -6.85 -2.56 -11.70
C THR A 157 -8.36 -2.49 -11.52
N ARG A 158 -9.11 -3.18 -12.38
CA ARG A 158 -10.58 -3.24 -12.32
C ARG A 158 -11.05 -4.69 -12.21
N LYS A 159 -11.87 -4.99 -11.21
CA LYS A 159 -12.64 -6.24 -11.15
C LYS A 159 -13.82 -6.16 -12.12
N LEU A 160 -14.02 -7.20 -12.92
CA LEU A 160 -15.15 -7.31 -13.84
C LEU A 160 -16.39 -7.77 -13.08
N ASP A 161 -17.53 -7.13 -13.37
CA ASP A 161 -18.82 -7.59 -12.91
C ASP A 161 -19.22 -8.79 -13.78
N SER A 162 -19.01 -10.01 -13.27
CA SER A 162 -19.49 -11.24 -13.88
C SER A 162 -20.18 -12.12 -12.85
N ASP A 163 -21.20 -12.84 -13.27
CA ASP A 163 -21.84 -13.89 -12.47
C ASP A 163 -20.96 -15.16 -12.34
N ASP A 164 -19.76 -15.15 -12.94
CA ASP A 164 -18.81 -16.26 -12.86
C ASP A 164 -18.33 -16.50 -11.42
N ALA A 165 -18.16 -17.77 -11.07
CA ALA A 165 -17.64 -18.18 -9.77
C ALA A 165 -16.18 -17.73 -9.54
N THR A 166 -15.42 -17.45 -10.60
CA THR A 166 -14.03 -17.01 -10.54
C THR A 166 -13.94 -15.54 -10.90
N PRO A 167 -13.55 -14.65 -9.96
CA PRO A 167 -13.46 -13.22 -10.25
C PRO A 167 -12.40 -12.95 -11.33
N ARG A 168 -12.74 -12.09 -12.29
CA ARG A 168 -11.86 -11.68 -13.40
C ARG A 168 -11.49 -10.22 -13.30
N PHE A 169 -10.29 -9.86 -13.77
CA PHE A 169 -9.74 -8.53 -13.61
C PHE A 169 -9.09 -8.00 -14.88
N ASP A 170 -9.19 -6.71 -15.12
CA ASP A 170 -8.39 -5.99 -16.11
C ASP A 170 -7.33 -5.15 -15.41
N ILE A 171 -6.14 -5.03 -16.01
CA ILE A 171 -5.14 -4.03 -15.63
C ILE A 171 -4.89 -3.11 -16.82
N THR A 172 -5.00 -1.80 -16.60
CA THR A 172 -4.70 -0.80 -17.62
C THR A 172 -3.57 0.11 -17.17
N PHE A 173 -2.50 0.20 -17.94
CA PHE A 173 -1.33 1.04 -17.67
C PHE A 173 -1.33 2.30 -18.52
N ARG A 174 -0.73 3.37 -18.01
CA ARG A 174 -0.25 4.48 -18.82
C ARG A 174 0.96 4.00 -19.64
N ALA A 175 0.91 4.17 -20.95
CA ALA A 175 1.95 3.68 -21.87
C ALA A 175 3.34 4.25 -21.56
N SER A 176 3.44 5.49 -21.06
CA SER A 176 4.73 6.10 -20.72
C SER A 176 5.53 5.31 -19.67
N LEU A 177 4.89 4.43 -18.89
CA LEU A 177 5.60 3.57 -17.92
C LEU A 177 6.58 2.61 -18.60
N LEU A 178 6.40 2.32 -19.89
CA LEU A 178 7.27 1.45 -20.66
C LEU A 178 8.69 2.03 -20.83
N ASP A 179 8.82 3.36 -20.77
CA ASP A 179 10.07 4.09 -20.97
C ASP A 179 10.52 4.90 -19.75
N GLU A 180 9.74 4.91 -18.67
CA GLU A 180 10.00 5.70 -17.46
C GLU A 180 10.83 4.90 -16.45
N ASP A 181 11.90 5.49 -15.91
CA ASP A 181 12.62 4.94 -14.77
C ASP A 181 11.85 5.19 -13.46
N LEU A 182 12.06 4.33 -12.47
CA LEU A 182 11.33 4.37 -11.20
C LEU A 182 11.63 5.65 -10.41
N THR A 183 12.83 6.19 -10.49
CA THR A 183 13.22 7.42 -9.80
C THR A 183 12.42 8.62 -10.35
N THR A 184 12.38 8.79 -11.66
CA THR A 184 11.61 9.83 -12.35
C THR A 184 10.12 9.69 -12.06
N PHE A 185 9.60 8.46 -12.09
CA PHE A 185 8.22 8.15 -11.77
C PHE A 185 7.82 8.62 -10.37
N LEU A 186 8.61 8.24 -9.34
CA LEU A 186 8.32 8.58 -7.95
C LEU A 186 8.38 10.09 -7.71
N ASN A 187 9.40 10.76 -8.24
CA ASN A 187 9.53 12.21 -8.12
C ASN A 187 8.34 12.94 -8.77
N THR A 188 7.87 12.47 -9.93
CA THR A 188 6.68 13.03 -10.60
C THR A 188 5.40 12.81 -9.82
N LYS A 189 5.23 11.60 -9.25
CA LYS A 189 4.06 11.24 -8.43
C LYS A 189 4.03 12.10 -7.15
N GLU A 190 5.16 12.24 -6.48
CA GLU A 190 5.24 12.90 -5.19
C GLU A 190 5.20 14.43 -5.28
N ALA A 191 5.76 15.02 -6.34
CA ALA A 191 5.75 16.47 -6.54
C ALA A 191 4.33 17.07 -6.46
N ARG A 192 3.32 16.29 -6.85
CA ARG A 192 1.91 16.69 -6.83
C ARG A 192 1.36 16.92 -5.42
N LEU A 193 1.96 16.32 -4.39
CA LEU A 193 1.52 16.45 -3.01
C LEU A 193 1.78 17.82 -2.41
N PHE A 194 2.74 18.54 -2.98
CA PHE A 194 3.22 19.79 -2.43
C PHE A 194 2.94 20.96 -3.37
N HIS A 195 2.83 22.15 -2.81
CA HIS A 195 2.89 23.39 -3.57
C HIS A 195 4.13 24.18 -3.14
N ASP A 196 4.72 24.89 -4.09
CA ASP A 196 5.81 25.81 -3.80
C ASP A 196 5.29 27.00 -2.98
N ASP A 197 5.96 27.25 -1.86
CA ASP A 197 5.70 28.33 -0.92
C ASP A 197 6.88 29.32 -0.85
N GLY A 198 7.83 29.22 -1.79
CA GLY A 198 9.01 30.08 -1.87
C GLY A 198 10.12 29.73 -0.86
N SER A 199 9.93 28.69 -0.04
CA SER A 199 10.92 28.25 0.95
C SER A 199 12.23 27.74 0.35
N GLY A 200 12.22 27.36 -0.94
CA GLY A 200 13.36 26.73 -1.61
C GLY A 200 13.62 25.31 -1.14
N VAL A 201 12.72 24.72 -0.36
CA VAL A 201 12.77 23.31 0.00
C VAL A 201 12.46 22.46 -1.23
N ASN A 202 13.24 21.40 -1.44
CA ASN A 202 13.02 20.41 -2.50
C ASN A 202 13.02 19.00 -1.92
N ILE A 203 12.35 18.09 -2.59
CA ILE A 203 12.29 16.67 -2.24
C ILE A 203 12.80 15.90 -3.45
N ALA A 204 13.65 14.91 -3.22
CA ALA A 204 14.16 14.01 -4.24
C ALA A 204 14.12 12.57 -3.72
N PHE A 205 13.53 11.69 -4.51
CA PHE A 205 13.65 10.24 -4.36
C PHE A 205 14.78 9.75 -5.27
N ASP A 206 15.46 8.71 -4.80
CA ASP A 206 16.42 7.92 -5.56
C ASP A 206 16.07 6.45 -5.35
N ALA A 207 15.61 5.81 -6.41
CA ALA A 207 15.24 4.41 -6.49
C ALA A 207 16.14 3.66 -7.49
N GLY A 208 17.39 4.10 -7.67
CA GLY A 208 18.37 3.46 -8.55
C GLY A 208 17.91 3.33 -10.00
N GLU A 209 18.30 2.23 -10.64
CA GLU A 209 18.11 1.95 -12.08
C GLU A 209 16.88 1.07 -12.39
N SER A 210 15.97 0.88 -11.43
CA SER A 210 14.74 0.10 -11.67
C SER A 210 13.80 0.81 -12.65
N ASP A 211 13.09 0.04 -13.46
CA ASP A 211 12.04 0.55 -14.35
C ASP A 211 10.70 0.75 -13.62
N ALA A 212 9.94 1.78 -14.01
CA ALA A 212 8.65 2.08 -13.40
C ALA A 212 7.60 1.02 -13.70
N LEU A 213 7.63 0.38 -14.87
CA LEU A 213 6.69 -0.67 -15.25
C LEU A 213 6.72 -1.83 -14.26
N THR A 214 7.90 -2.35 -13.91
CA THR A 214 8.03 -3.47 -12.98
C THR A 214 7.42 -3.11 -11.62
N TYR A 215 7.72 -1.93 -11.08
CA TYR A 215 7.14 -1.44 -9.83
C TYR A 215 5.61 -1.36 -9.88
N VAL A 216 5.06 -0.71 -10.92
CA VAL A 216 3.62 -0.54 -11.05
C VAL A 216 2.93 -1.88 -11.32
N LEU A 217 3.52 -2.77 -12.10
CA LEU A 217 2.98 -4.12 -12.31
C LEU A 217 2.91 -4.91 -11.00
N PHE A 218 3.94 -4.85 -10.16
CA PHE A 218 3.91 -5.45 -8.83
C PHE A 218 2.76 -4.91 -7.98
N HIS A 219 2.58 -3.58 -8.00
CA HIS A 219 1.52 -2.90 -7.27
C HIS A 219 0.14 -3.37 -7.74
N GLU A 220 -0.14 -3.27 -9.05
CA GLU A 220 -1.44 -3.66 -9.63
C GLU A 220 -1.73 -5.16 -9.50
N ALA A 221 -0.74 -6.01 -9.71
CA ALA A 221 -0.90 -7.45 -9.51
C ALA A 221 -1.23 -7.78 -8.05
N THR A 222 -0.68 -7.03 -7.09
CA THR A 222 -0.98 -7.23 -5.67
C THR A 222 -2.43 -6.88 -5.33
N HIS A 223 -3.04 -5.88 -5.98
CA HIS A 223 -4.48 -5.62 -5.81
C HIS A 223 -5.35 -6.82 -6.19
N ILE A 224 -4.94 -7.60 -7.19
CA ILE A 224 -5.63 -8.83 -7.59
C ILE A 224 -5.35 -9.95 -6.57
N VAL A 225 -4.09 -10.12 -6.15
CA VAL A 225 -3.72 -11.10 -5.12
C VAL A 225 -4.49 -10.86 -3.82
N ASP A 226 -4.55 -9.61 -3.34
CA ASP A 226 -5.28 -9.23 -2.12
C ASP A 226 -6.77 -9.62 -2.23
N GLN A 227 -7.43 -9.30 -3.34
CA GLN A 227 -8.84 -9.61 -3.54
C GLN A 227 -9.14 -11.11 -3.76
N VAL A 228 -8.18 -11.88 -4.27
CA VAL A 228 -8.35 -13.32 -4.50
C VAL A 228 -8.03 -14.14 -3.25
N ALA A 229 -6.96 -13.76 -2.54
CA ALA A 229 -6.47 -14.47 -1.36
C ALA A 229 -7.04 -13.93 -0.04
N GLY A 230 -7.75 -12.79 -0.07
CA GLY A 230 -8.34 -12.18 1.12
C GLY A 230 -7.30 -11.65 2.11
N LEU A 231 -6.15 -11.14 1.61
CA LEU A 231 -5.01 -10.73 2.44
C LEU A 231 -5.36 -9.64 3.45
N THR A 232 -6.45 -8.91 3.23
CA THR A 232 -6.88 -7.82 4.09
C THR A 232 -8.34 -7.91 4.52
N ASP A 233 -8.99 -9.06 4.31
CA ASP A 233 -10.40 -9.26 4.64
C ASP A 233 -10.63 -9.25 6.16
N GLU A 234 -9.77 -9.98 6.89
CA GLU A 234 -9.88 -10.13 8.33
C GLU A 234 -9.16 -9.00 9.07
N ALA A 235 -9.84 -8.36 10.03
CA ALA A 235 -9.27 -7.26 10.82
C ALA A 235 -8.05 -7.67 11.67
N THR A 236 -7.89 -8.98 11.90
CA THR A 236 -6.75 -9.58 12.61
C THR A 236 -5.57 -9.92 11.71
N ASP A 237 -5.69 -9.75 10.37
CA ASP A 237 -4.59 -10.06 9.47
C ASP A 237 -3.37 -9.16 9.75
N PRO A 238 -2.15 -9.71 9.91
CA PRO A 238 -0.94 -8.96 10.22
C PRO A 238 -0.62 -7.81 9.25
N LEU A 239 -1.07 -7.88 7.99
CA LEU A 239 -0.85 -6.84 6.99
C LEU A 239 -1.69 -5.58 7.25
N ARG A 240 -2.78 -5.68 8.03
CA ARG A 240 -3.65 -4.53 8.36
C ARG A 240 -3.92 -4.30 9.85
N ALA A 241 -3.72 -5.30 10.70
CA ALA A 241 -4.08 -5.28 12.11
C ALA A 241 -3.41 -4.10 12.83
N GLY A 242 -4.21 -3.31 13.55
CA GLY A 242 -3.73 -2.12 14.26
C GLY A 242 -3.31 -0.94 13.37
N ILE A 243 -3.38 -1.07 12.04
CA ILE A 243 -3.05 -0.01 11.08
C ILE A 243 -4.32 0.58 10.47
N TRP A 244 -5.27 -0.28 10.08
CA TRP A 244 -6.49 0.09 9.37
C TRP A 244 -7.75 -0.32 10.13
N THR A 245 -8.66 0.63 10.38
CA THR A 245 -9.98 0.33 10.96
C THR A 245 -11.01 -0.06 9.91
N ASP A 246 -10.86 0.45 8.69
CA ASP A 246 -11.64 0.09 7.51
C ASP A 246 -10.80 0.31 6.23
N LEU A 247 -11.40 0.16 5.05
CA LEU A 247 -10.72 0.28 3.76
C LEU A 247 -9.97 1.61 3.54
N ARG A 248 -10.35 2.69 4.25
CA ARG A 248 -9.81 4.05 4.06
C ARG A 248 -9.41 4.74 5.35
N SER A 249 -9.82 4.26 6.51
CA SER A 249 -9.55 4.88 7.80
C SER A 249 -8.37 4.21 8.49
N LEU A 250 -7.39 5.04 8.84
CA LEU A 250 -6.26 4.64 9.68
C LEU A 250 -6.71 4.50 11.14
N ALA A 251 -6.13 3.55 11.86
CA ALA A 251 -6.23 3.45 13.30
C ALA A 251 -5.34 4.49 14.01
N GLU A 252 -5.63 4.81 15.27
CA GLU A 252 -4.68 5.56 16.10
C GLU A 252 -3.44 4.68 16.40
N PRO A 253 -2.23 5.27 16.49
CA PRO A 253 -1.93 6.70 16.43
C PRO A 253 -1.77 7.26 15.00
N TYR A 254 -1.95 6.44 13.97
CA TYR A 254 -1.63 6.80 12.59
C TYR A 254 -2.59 7.81 11.97
N SER A 255 -3.88 7.78 12.34
CA SER A 255 -4.89 8.75 11.90
C SER A 255 -4.58 10.19 12.32
N SER A 256 -3.94 10.38 13.47
CA SER A 256 -3.62 11.71 14.00
C SER A 256 -2.27 12.27 13.51
N ALA A 257 -1.45 11.43 12.84
CA ALA A 257 -0.11 11.79 12.39
C ALA A 257 -0.09 12.81 11.23
N PRO A 258 0.94 13.68 11.15
CA PRO A 258 1.11 14.62 10.04
C PRO A 258 1.03 14.03 8.63
N TYR A 259 1.55 12.82 8.40
CA TYR A 259 1.52 12.18 7.08
C TYR A 259 0.12 11.76 6.64
N ALA A 260 -0.85 11.65 7.57
CA ALA A 260 -2.23 11.28 7.26
C ALA A 260 -3.06 12.46 6.68
N ARG A 261 -2.41 13.61 6.40
CA ARG A 261 -3.05 14.83 5.91
C ARG A 261 -2.53 15.27 4.54
N THR A 262 -2.59 14.37 3.56
CA THR A 262 -2.07 14.56 2.19
C THR A 262 -3.18 14.51 1.14
N ILE A 263 -2.86 14.88 -0.10
CA ILE A 263 -3.79 14.77 -1.25
C ILE A 263 -4.26 13.34 -1.47
N PHE A 264 -3.41 12.35 -1.21
CA PHE A 264 -3.80 10.95 -1.27
C PHE A 264 -4.96 10.60 -0.32
N ARG A 265 -5.09 11.36 0.77
CA ARG A 265 -6.22 11.29 1.72
C ARG A 265 -7.20 12.45 1.53
N SER A 266 -7.33 12.94 0.29
CA SER A 266 -8.25 14.02 -0.12
C SER A 266 -8.06 15.35 0.62
N GLN A 267 -6.86 15.64 1.13
CA GLN A 267 -6.53 16.95 1.66
C GLN A 267 -5.95 17.88 0.58
N PRO A 268 -5.89 19.20 0.81
CA PRO A 268 -5.19 20.12 -0.09
C PRO A 268 -3.69 19.82 -0.20
N PRO A 269 -3.02 20.29 -1.29
CA PRO A 269 -1.56 20.26 -1.38
C PRO A 269 -0.89 20.96 -0.20
N ILE A 270 0.25 20.43 0.23
CA ILE A 270 0.94 20.89 1.44
C ILE A 270 2.08 21.86 1.05
N PRO A 271 2.33 22.95 1.80
CA PRO A 271 3.49 23.80 1.55
C PRO A 271 4.81 22.98 1.61
N LEU A 272 5.71 23.18 0.65
CA LEU A 272 7.00 22.47 0.58
C LEU A 272 7.82 22.61 1.87
N SER A 273 7.77 23.77 2.55
CA SER A 273 8.43 23.98 3.84
C SER A 273 8.05 22.96 4.93
N ARG A 274 6.89 22.29 4.79
CA ARG A 274 6.42 21.28 5.76
C ARG A 274 6.92 19.87 5.45
N ALA A 275 7.54 19.63 4.30
CA ALA A 275 8.00 18.31 3.89
C ALA A 275 8.90 17.63 4.95
N PRO A 276 9.92 18.29 5.55
CA PRO A 276 10.74 17.66 6.60
C PRO A 276 9.92 17.11 7.78
N LYS A 277 8.91 17.84 8.24
CA LYS A 277 8.07 17.40 9.36
C LYS A 277 7.22 16.19 8.98
N ILE A 278 6.71 16.15 7.75
CA ILE A 278 5.86 15.06 7.26
C ILE A 278 6.67 13.78 7.11
N TYR A 279 7.82 13.84 6.44
CA TYR A 279 8.62 12.64 6.24
C TYR A 279 9.31 12.14 7.50
N ARG A 280 9.67 13.02 8.44
CA ARG A 280 10.07 12.59 9.79
C ARG A 280 8.94 11.84 10.50
N SER A 281 7.70 12.28 10.34
CA SER A 281 6.56 11.54 10.89
C SER A 281 6.35 10.20 10.17
N LEU A 282 6.54 10.13 8.85
CA LEU A 282 6.39 8.90 8.07
C LEU A 282 7.48 7.88 8.42
N GLN A 283 8.72 8.32 8.66
CA GLN A 283 9.84 7.48 9.11
C GLN A 283 9.53 6.73 10.42
N MET A 284 8.63 7.27 11.24
CA MET A 284 8.20 6.67 12.51
C MET A 284 6.95 5.76 12.36
N SER A 285 6.55 5.46 11.13
CA SER A 285 5.32 4.73 10.81
C SER A 285 5.62 3.39 10.14
N PRO A 286 4.62 2.51 9.97
CA PRO A 286 4.78 1.26 9.23
C PRO A 286 4.59 1.39 7.70
N PHE A 287 4.49 2.61 7.16
CA PHE A 287 4.21 2.86 5.75
C PHE A 287 5.48 3.11 4.95
N VAL A 288 5.57 2.50 3.76
CA VAL A 288 6.72 2.67 2.86
C VAL A 288 6.72 4.06 2.19
N SER A 289 5.55 4.60 1.90
CA SER A 289 5.37 5.86 1.17
C SER A 289 4.17 6.65 1.72
N LEU A 290 4.06 7.95 1.35
CA LEU A 290 2.84 8.70 1.64
C LEU A 290 1.63 8.12 0.89
N TYR A 291 1.84 7.50 -0.28
CA TYR A 291 0.79 6.87 -1.07
C TYR A 291 0.19 5.63 -0.40
N ALA A 292 1.00 4.83 0.30
CA ALA A 292 0.53 3.71 1.11
C ALA A 292 -0.53 4.13 2.15
N THR A 293 -0.56 5.40 2.56
CA THR A 293 -1.57 5.91 3.50
C THR A 293 -2.93 6.18 2.85
N ALA A 294 -3.08 6.05 1.53
CA ALA A 294 -4.30 6.41 0.81
C ALA A 294 -5.49 5.51 1.17
N ALA A 295 -5.27 4.20 1.15
CA ALA A 295 -6.25 3.16 1.46
C ALA A 295 -5.53 1.84 1.80
N MET A 296 -6.23 0.92 2.44
CA MET A 296 -5.68 -0.35 2.91
C MET A 296 -5.10 -1.21 1.76
N GLY A 297 -5.80 -1.30 0.63
CA GLY A 297 -5.27 -2.03 -0.54
C GLY A 297 -4.02 -1.38 -1.14
N GLU A 298 -3.95 -0.05 -1.15
CA GLU A 298 -2.77 0.69 -1.64
C GLU A 298 -1.56 0.46 -0.73
N ASP A 299 -1.78 0.37 0.59
CA ASP A 299 -0.75 0.04 1.56
C ASP A 299 -0.14 -1.34 1.30
N VAL A 300 -0.97 -2.37 1.15
CA VAL A 300 -0.51 -3.73 0.88
C VAL A 300 0.16 -3.83 -0.49
N ALA A 301 -0.39 -3.17 -1.52
CA ALA A 301 0.21 -3.14 -2.84
C ALA A 301 1.58 -2.45 -2.86
N GLU A 302 1.75 -1.31 -2.17
CA GLU A 302 3.05 -0.65 -2.00
C GLU A 302 4.02 -1.51 -1.19
N LEU A 303 3.55 -2.15 -0.11
CA LEU A 303 4.37 -3.01 0.73
C LEU A 303 4.95 -4.19 -0.06
N PHE A 304 4.11 -4.90 -0.83
CA PHE A 304 4.57 -6.01 -1.67
C PHE A 304 5.50 -5.54 -2.78
N ALA A 305 5.16 -4.47 -3.50
CA ALA A 305 5.98 -3.97 -4.60
C ALA A 305 7.40 -3.62 -4.11
N TRP A 306 7.50 -2.86 -3.02
CA TRP A 306 8.78 -2.48 -2.46
C TRP A 306 9.53 -3.66 -1.83
N HIS A 307 8.84 -4.58 -1.16
CA HIS A 307 9.46 -5.79 -0.64
C HIS A 307 10.12 -6.61 -1.75
N GLN A 308 9.42 -6.84 -2.86
CA GLN A 308 9.95 -7.64 -3.97
C GLN A 308 11.12 -6.95 -4.67
N LEU A 309 11.03 -5.64 -4.90
CA LEU A 309 12.14 -4.85 -5.43
C LEU A 309 13.38 -4.93 -4.52
N TRP A 310 13.20 -4.75 -3.22
CA TRP A 310 14.30 -4.76 -2.24
C TRP A 310 14.93 -6.14 -2.08
N SER A 311 14.13 -7.16 -1.77
CA SER A 311 14.62 -8.50 -1.41
C SER A 311 15.19 -9.28 -2.60
N ARG A 312 14.56 -9.18 -3.79
CA ARG A 312 14.95 -9.98 -4.95
C ARG A 312 15.86 -9.26 -5.92
N PHE A 313 15.77 -7.94 -6.00
CA PHE A 313 16.52 -7.15 -6.98
C PHE A 313 17.53 -6.20 -6.31
N GLY A 314 17.64 -6.22 -4.97
CA GLY A 314 18.58 -5.38 -4.23
C GLY A 314 18.26 -3.88 -4.33
N GLN A 315 17.02 -3.54 -4.67
CA GLN A 315 16.63 -2.17 -4.94
C GLN A 315 16.52 -1.37 -3.64
N GLY A 316 17.31 -0.29 -3.54
CA GLY A 316 17.17 0.70 -2.48
C GLY A 316 16.13 1.77 -2.80
N LEU A 317 15.69 2.48 -1.77
CA LEU A 317 14.95 3.74 -1.91
C LEU A 317 15.55 4.73 -0.91
N THR A 318 15.94 5.90 -1.39
CA THR A 318 16.37 7.00 -0.56
C THR A 318 15.49 8.21 -0.82
N LEU A 319 15.06 8.87 0.26
CA LEU A 319 14.46 10.18 0.20
C LEU A 319 15.44 11.22 0.74
N THR A 320 15.67 12.29 -0.02
CA THR A 320 16.44 13.46 0.41
C THR A 320 15.58 14.71 0.33
N ILE A 321 15.65 15.55 1.37
CA ILE A 321 15.05 16.89 1.39
C ILE A 321 16.16 17.91 1.49
N GLY A 322 16.24 18.81 0.52
CA GLY A 322 17.24 19.86 0.44
C GLY A 322 16.67 21.26 0.66
N ASN A 323 17.54 22.24 0.89
CA ASN A 323 17.22 23.67 0.75
C ASN A 323 17.72 24.24 -0.59
N ARG A 324 17.57 25.55 -0.79
CA ARG A 324 17.96 26.24 -2.03
C ARG A 324 19.48 26.23 -2.25
N GLU A 325 20.26 26.16 -1.18
CA GLU A 325 21.71 26.09 -1.20
C GLU A 325 22.24 24.66 -1.46
N GLY A 326 21.34 23.69 -1.67
CA GLY A 326 21.69 22.28 -1.89
C GLY A 326 22.07 21.51 -0.62
N GLN A 327 21.92 22.11 0.56
CA GLN A 327 22.17 21.44 1.83
C GLN A 327 21.05 20.46 2.15
N THR A 328 21.42 19.25 2.59
CA THR A 328 20.46 18.24 3.03
C THR A 328 19.89 18.61 4.40
N LEU A 329 18.57 18.83 4.45
CA LEU A 329 17.81 19.09 5.68
C LEU A 329 17.35 17.80 6.36
N PHE A 330 17.11 16.76 5.57
CA PHE A 330 16.64 15.45 6.02
C PHE A 330 16.92 14.40 4.96
N ARG A 331 17.32 13.19 5.37
CA ARG A 331 17.52 12.05 4.49
C ARG A 331 17.20 10.77 5.25
N TYR A 332 16.52 9.83 4.60
CA TYR A 332 16.32 8.47 5.15
C TYR A 332 16.06 7.46 4.03
N GLN A 333 16.15 6.18 4.37
CA GLN A 333 15.85 5.05 3.50
C GLN A 333 14.52 4.42 3.94
N PRO A 334 13.39 4.65 3.23
CA PRO A 334 12.09 4.17 3.67
C PRO A 334 12.01 2.65 3.84
N LEU A 335 12.78 1.89 3.07
CA LEU A 335 12.75 0.42 3.11
C LEU A 335 13.44 -0.12 4.37
N GLU A 336 14.29 0.66 5.03
CA GLU A 336 15.06 0.22 6.19
C GLU A 336 14.41 0.62 7.53
N ILE A 337 13.26 1.30 7.51
CA ILE A 337 12.61 1.74 8.75
C ILE A 337 12.05 0.51 9.50
N PRO A 338 12.19 0.42 10.84
CA PRO A 338 11.79 -0.78 11.59
C PRO A 338 10.33 -1.19 11.38
N GLY A 339 9.42 -0.23 11.26
CA GLY A 339 7.99 -0.50 11.01
C GLY A 339 7.71 -1.14 9.66
N VAL A 340 8.48 -0.79 8.63
CA VAL A 340 8.38 -1.41 7.28
C VAL A 340 9.05 -2.77 7.28
N GLN A 341 10.23 -2.89 7.89
CA GLN A 341 10.96 -4.17 7.98
C GLN A 341 10.15 -5.25 8.71
N ALA A 342 9.43 -4.89 9.78
CA ALA A 342 8.52 -5.81 10.45
C ALA A 342 7.42 -6.34 9.52
N ARG A 343 6.86 -5.47 8.66
CA ARG A 343 5.82 -5.86 7.70
C ARG A 343 6.38 -6.60 6.48
N PHE A 344 7.60 -6.30 6.07
CA PHE A 344 8.33 -7.07 5.06
C PHE A 344 8.52 -8.52 5.49
N ALA A 345 8.74 -8.78 6.78
CA ALA A 345 8.80 -10.16 7.29
C ALA A 345 7.47 -10.92 7.09
N GLU A 346 6.32 -10.26 7.24
CA GLU A 346 5.01 -10.87 6.96
C GLU A 346 4.83 -11.18 5.47
N VAL A 347 5.23 -10.26 4.58
CA VAL A 347 5.21 -10.49 3.13
C VAL A 347 6.11 -11.65 2.74
N GLN A 348 7.34 -11.68 3.26
CA GLN A 348 8.31 -12.76 3.00
C GLN A 348 7.72 -14.10 3.45
N ALA A 349 7.23 -14.18 4.68
CA ALA A 349 6.65 -15.40 5.22
C ALA A 349 5.46 -15.90 4.39
N LEU A 350 4.62 -15.00 3.88
CA LEU A 350 3.50 -15.36 3.00
C LEU A 350 3.98 -15.97 1.69
N VAL A 351 4.92 -15.32 1.00
CA VAL A 351 5.45 -15.79 -0.29
C VAL A 351 6.18 -17.12 -0.12
N GLU A 352 7.01 -17.26 0.92
CA GLU A 352 7.71 -18.52 1.21
C GLU A 352 6.76 -19.67 1.53
N ARG A 353 5.73 -19.43 2.35
CA ARG A 353 4.71 -20.45 2.65
C ARG A 353 3.98 -20.89 1.39
N TYR A 354 3.62 -19.96 0.50
CA TYR A 354 2.99 -20.30 -0.76
C TYR A 354 3.91 -21.19 -1.61
N ASP A 355 5.18 -20.81 -1.76
CA ASP A 355 6.15 -21.58 -2.55
C ASP A 355 6.41 -22.98 -1.96
N GLN A 356 6.46 -23.11 -0.63
CA GLN A 356 6.65 -24.39 0.05
C GLN A 356 5.42 -25.30 -0.09
N THR A 357 4.22 -24.74 0.04
CA THR A 357 2.96 -25.50 0.07
C THR A 357 2.56 -25.95 -1.33
N CYS A 358 2.76 -25.09 -2.33
CA CYS A 358 2.27 -25.33 -3.68
C CYS A 358 3.32 -26.00 -4.60
N GLY A 359 4.47 -26.44 -4.06
CA GLY A 359 5.49 -27.26 -4.74
C GLY A 359 6.23 -26.57 -5.88
N PRO A 360 7.25 -27.17 -6.52
CA PRO A 360 7.77 -26.63 -7.78
C PRO A 360 6.72 -26.79 -8.90
N ALA A 361 6.59 -25.77 -9.77
CA ALA A 361 5.71 -25.79 -10.94
C ALA A 361 6.13 -26.86 -11.98
#